data_AF-A0A957RP26-F1
#
_entry.id   AF-A0A957RP26-F1
#
_cell.length_a   1.000
_cell.length_b   1.000
_cell.length_c   1.000
_cell.angle_alpha   90.00
_cell.angle_beta   90.00
_cell.angle_gamma   90.00
#
_symmetry.space_group_name_H-M   'P 1'
#
loop_
_entity.id
_entity.type
_entity.pdbx_description
1 polymer ?
#
loop_
_entity_poly.entity_id
_entity_poly.type
_entity_poly.pdbx_seq_one_letter_code
_entity_poly.pdbx_strand_id
1 'polypeptide(L)'
;AKNNLRQALTNLRKTCDPFLEITRDSASLRADADCRLDVTEFVRGVRLAARLPAEERIAPLAEATALYRGDLLEGVVLRDAPDFEEWLVAQRARLRELMLNALHDLVGLQMAEGRFPEAIDGATRLLALDPWREEAHRQLMLALARTGQRSAALAQFEQCRRIMREV
;
A
#
# COMPACT_ATOMS: atom_id res chain seq x y z
N ALA A 1 -10.28 -32.91 2.33
CA ALA A 1 -9.45 -32.06 1.44
C ALA A 1 -9.83 -32.17 -0.05
N LYS A 2 -9.66 -33.32 -0.73
CA LYS A 2 -9.85 -33.44 -2.20
C LYS A 2 -11.25 -33.10 -2.74
N ASN A 3 -12.33 -33.46 -2.04
CA ASN A 3 -13.70 -33.12 -2.45
C ASN A 3 -13.99 -31.61 -2.33
N ASN A 4 -13.46 -30.95 -1.30
CA ASN A 4 -13.62 -29.49 -1.13
C ASN A 4 -12.90 -28.71 -2.23
N LEU A 5 -11.70 -29.17 -2.63
CA LEU A 5 -10.96 -28.54 -3.74
C LEU A 5 -11.72 -28.69 -5.06
N ARG A 6 -12.25 -29.87 -5.38
CA ARG A 6 -13.04 -30.08 -6.61
C ARG A 6 -14.27 -29.18 -6.67
N GLN A 7 -14.97 -29.03 -5.55
CA GLN A 7 -16.13 -28.14 -5.46
C GLN A 7 -15.72 -26.66 -5.61
N ALA A 8 -14.64 -26.24 -4.95
CA ALA A 8 -14.10 -24.88 -5.06
C ALA A 8 -13.67 -24.56 -6.50
N LEU A 9 -12.94 -25.45 -7.17
CA LEU A 9 -12.53 -25.28 -8.57
C LEU A 9 -13.73 -25.26 -9.52
N THR A 10 -14.77 -26.06 -9.25
CA THR A 10 -16.01 -26.04 -10.03
C THR A 10 -16.73 -24.69 -9.88
N ASN A 11 -16.78 -24.15 -8.67
CA ASN A 11 -17.37 -22.84 -8.40
C ASN A 11 -16.54 -21.71 -9.04
N LEU A 12 -15.22 -21.78 -8.95
CA LEU A 12 -14.30 -20.83 -9.56
C LEU A 12 -14.41 -20.82 -11.10
N ARG A 13 -14.54 -21.98 -11.75
CA ARG A 13 -14.81 -22.04 -13.20
C ARG A 13 -16.10 -21.33 -13.57
N LYS A 14 -17.17 -21.46 -12.79
CA LYS A 14 -18.45 -20.80 -13.10
C LYS A 14 -18.36 -19.27 -13.08
N THR A 15 -17.51 -18.71 -12.23
CA THR A 15 -17.45 -17.26 -12.00
C THR A 15 -16.27 -16.59 -12.73
N CYS A 16 -15.16 -17.31 -12.90
CA CYS A 16 -13.89 -16.76 -13.36
C CYS A 16 -13.29 -17.54 -14.53
N ASP A 17 -14.08 -18.32 -15.28
CA ASP A 17 -13.61 -19.15 -16.41
C ASP A 17 -12.64 -18.41 -17.34
N PRO A 18 -12.92 -17.16 -17.78
CA PRO A 18 -12.06 -16.41 -18.69
C PRO A 18 -10.65 -16.11 -18.15
N PHE A 19 -10.46 -16.22 -16.83
CA PHE A 19 -9.23 -15.83 -16.15
C PHE A 19 -8.48 -17.01 -15.55
N LEU A 20 -9.02 -18.22 -15.60
CA LEU A 20 -8.43 -19.38 -14.93
C LEU A 20 -7.86 -20.38 -15.93
N GLU A 21 -6.72 -20.95 -15.55
CA GLU A 21 -6.16 -22.15 -16.15
C GLU A 21 -6.09 -23.22 -15.05
N ILE A 22 -6.81 -24.31 -15.24
CA ILE A 22 -6.88 -25.40 -14.26
C ILE A 22 -6.47 -26.67 -14.97
N THR A 23 -5.30 -27.18 -14.60
CA THR A 23 -4.77 -28.47 -15.05
C THR A 23 -5.07 -29.55 -14.00
N ARG A 24 -4.53 -30.76 -14.21
CA ARG A 24 -4.61 -31.83 -13.21
C ARG A 24 -3.84 -31.49 -11.93
N ASP A 25 -2.75 -30.74 -12.05
CA ASP A 25 -1.76 -30.54 -10.99
C ASP A 25 -1.65 -29.07 -10.55
N SER A 26 -2.30 -28.13 -11.24
CA SER A 26 -2.26 -26.70 -10.95
C SER A 26 -3.60 -26.00 -11.17
N ALA A 27 -3.79 -24.90 -10.45
CA ALA A 27 -4.81 -23.91 -10.72
C ALA A 27 -4.15 -22.53 -10.65
N SER A 28 -4.22 -21.77 -11.74
CA SER A 28 -3.57 -20.46 -11.89
C SER A 28 -4.49 -19.47 -12.57
N LEU A 29 -4.16 -18.19 -12.42
CA LEU A 29 -4.68 -17.17 -13.33
C LEU A 29 -3.98 -17.30 -14.68
N ARG A 30 -4.74 -17.13 -15.75
CA ARG A 30 -4.24 -17.09 -17.12
C ARG A 30 -3.37 -15.85 -17.32
N ALA A 31 -2.16 -16.05 -17.84
CA ALA A 31 -1.20 -14.97 -18.06
C ALA A 31 -1.58 -14.07 -19.24
N ASP A 32 -2.33 -14.61 -20.21
CA ASP A 32 -2.84 -13.92 -21.40
C ASP A 32 -4.21 -13.27 -21.18
N ALA A 33 -4.86 -13.54 -20.04
CA ALA A 33 -6.14 -12.93 -19.73
C ALA A 33 -5.95 -11.46 -19.37
N ASP A 34 -6.86 -10.60 -19.85
CA ASP A 34 -6.91 -9.18 -19.49
C ASP A 34 -7.43 -9.01 -18.06
N CYS A 35 -6.57 -9.38 -17.10
CA CYS A 35 -6.83 -9.33 -15.68
C CYS A 35 -5.91 -8.32 -15.02
N ARG A 36 -6.51 -7.31 -14.37
CA ARG A 36 -5.77 -6.33 -13.56
C ARG A 36 -5.85 -6.71 -12.10
N LEU A 37 -4.68 -6.86 -11.49
CA LEU A 37 -4.54 -7.09 -10.05
C LEU A 37 -3.90 -5.86 -9.42
N ASP A 38 -4.61 -5.23 -8.49
CA ASP A 38 -4.15 -4.03 -7.79
C ASP A 38 -2.77 -4.20 -7.15
N VAL A 39 -2.49 -5.34 -6.52
CA VAL A 39 -1.17 -5.65 -5.93
C VAL A 39 -0.07 -5.71 -6.98
N THR A 40 -0.33 -6.27 -8.16
CA THR A 40 0.64 -6.35 -9.25
C THR A 40 0.90 -4.97 -9.83
N GLU A 41 -0.15 -4.20 -10.05
CA GLU A 41 -0.09 -2.84 -10.58
C GLU A 41 0.62 -1.89 -9.60
N PHE A 42 0.34 -2.00 -8.29
CA PHE A 42 1.01 -1.27 -7.22
C PHE A 42 2.52 -1.56 -7.20
N VAL A 43 2.89 -2.85 -7.11
CA VAL A 43 4.30 -3.25 -7.06
C VAL A 43 5.04 -2.84 -8.33
N ARG A 44 4.41 -2.98 -9.50
CA ARG A 44 4.99 -2.55 -10.78
C ARG A 44 5.16 -1.04 -10.84
N GLY A 45 4.14 -0.28 -10.45
CA GLY A 45 4.15 1.18 -10.46
C GLY A 45 5.27 1.76 -9.59
N VAL A 46 5.41 1.28 -8.35
CA VAL A 46 6.51 1.70 -7.46
C VAL A 46 7.87 1.37 -8.07
N ARG A 47 8.05 0.18 -8.64
CA ARG A 47 9.31 -0.23 -9.28
C ARG A 47 9.65 0.59 -10.53
N LEU A 48 8.66 0.92 -11.35
CA LEU A 48 8.87 1.76 -12.53
C LEU A 48 9.23 3.17 -12.12
N ALA A 49 8.52 3.75 -11.15
CA ALA A 49 8.83 5.07 -10.63
C ALA A 49 10.25 5.14 -10.05
N ALA A 50 10.73 4.10 -9.36
CA ALA A 50 12.10 4.07 -8.84
C ALA A 50 13.20 4.16 -9.92
N ARG A 51 12.87 3.96 -11.20
CA ARG A 51 13.81 4.07 -12.33
C ARG A 51 13.74 5.42 -13.04
N LEU A 52 12.79 6.28 -12.67
CA LEU A 52 12.61 7.59 -13.29
C LEU A 52 13.44 8.67 -12.58
N PRO A 53 13.80 9.76 -13.27
CA PRO A 53 14.30 10.98 -12.64
C PRO A 53 13.30 11.54 -11.63
N ALA A 54 13.79 12.24 -10.59
CA ALA A 54 12.97 12.71 -9.48
C ALA A 54 11.74 13.54 -9.92
N GLU A 55 11.90 14.36 -10.96
CA GLU A 55 10.89 15.26 -11.50
C GLU A 55 9.72 14.50 -12.16
N GLU A 56 9.95 13.25 -12.58
CA GLU A 56 8.96 12.40 -13.25
C GLU A 56 8.32 11.36 -12.30
N ARG A 57 8.76 11.30 -11.03
CA ARG A 57 8.35 10.25 -10.08
C ARG A 57 7.02 10.50 -9.40
N ILE A 58 6.58 11.75 -9.27
CA ILE A 58 5.39 12.11 -8.46
C ILE A 58 4.14 11.43 -9.00
N ALA A 59 3.83 11.58 -10.29
CA ALA A 59 2.62 11.02 -10.89
C ALA A 59 2.54 9.47 -10.77
N PRO A 60 3.56 8.69 -11.19
CA PRO A 60 3.49 7.24 -11.08
C PRO A 60 3.51 6.73 -9.63
N LEU A 61 4.19 7.42 -8.70
CA LEU A 61 4.10 7.08 -7.27
C LEU A 61 2.71 7.37 -6.70
N ALA A 62 2.09 8.50 -7.07
CA ALA A 62 0.74 8.83 -6.63
C ALA A 62 -0.28 7.79 -7.14
N GLU A 63 -0.20 7.42 -8.42
CA GLU A 63 -1.05 6.36 -8.99
C GLU A 63 -0.83 5.01 -8.31
N ALA A 64 0.42 4.59 -8.12
CA ALA A 64 0.72 3.31 -7.50
C ALA A 64 0.22 3.27 -6.05
N THR A 65 0.54 4.29 -5.25
CA THR A 65 0.14 4.35 -3.84
C THR A 65 -1.38 4.45 -3.67
N ALA A 66 -2.12 4.99 -4.63
CA ALA A 66 -3.59 5.01 -4.59
C ALA A 66 -4.22 3.60 -4.66
N LEU A 67 -3.51 2.61 -5.23
CA LEU A 67 -4.01 1.23 -5.34
C LEU A 67 -3.99 0.48 -4.00
N TYR A 68 -3.11 0.86 -3.07
CA TYR A 68 -2.99 0.22 -1.76
C TYR A 68 -4.06 0.74 -0.78
N ARG A 69 -5.22 0.12 -0.72
CA ARG A 69 -6.37 0.63 0.08
C ARG A 69 -6.51 0.04 1.49
N GLY A 70 -5.67 -0.93 1.82
CA GLY A 70 -5.71 -1.68 3.08
C GLY A 70 -4.72 -2.84 3.02
N ASP A 71 -4.68 -3.64 4.08
CA ASP A 71 -3.81 -4.81 4.10
C ASP A 71 -4.29 -5.85 3.07
N LEU A 72 -3.34 -6.62 2.51
CA LEU A 72 -3.65 -7.68 1.55
C LEU A 72 -4.69 -8.65 2.14
N LEU A 73 -5.80 -8.86 1.45
CA LEU A 73 -6.90 -9.73 1.90
C LEU A 73 -7.40 -9.38 3.32
N GLU A 74 -7.47 -8.09 3.66
CA GLU A 74 -8.02 -7.63 4.94
C GLU A 74 -9.41 -8.25 5.21
N GLY A 75 -9.62 -8.72 6.44
CA GLY A 75 -10.86 -9.41 6.85
C GLY A 75 -10.99 -10.87 6.40
N VAL A 76 -10.06 -11.40 5.59
CA VAL A 76 -10.02 -12.82 5.24
C VAL A 76 -9.23 -13.58 6.31
N VAL A 77 -9.86 -14.62 6.86
CA VAL A 77 -9.24 -15.59 7.78
C VAL A 77 -9.67 -16.98 7.36
N LEU A 78 -8.72 -17.85 7.07
CA LEU A 78 -8.99 -19.23 6.69
C LEU A 78 -8.78 -20.15 7.88
N ARG A 79 -9.81 -20.92 8.24
CA ARG A 79 -9.70 -21.94 9.28
C ARG A 79 -8.85 -23.11 8.76
N ASP A 80 -8.05 -23.68 9.65
CA ASP A 80 -7.22 -24.87 9.39
C ASP A 80 -6.19 -24.71 8.26
N ALA A 81 -5.65 -23.49 8.07
CA ALA A 81 -4.67 -23.17 7.03
C ALA A 81 -3.44 -22.39 7.56
N PRO A 82 -2.68 -22.93 8.54
CA PRO A 82 -1.59 -22.20 9.20
C PRO A 82 -0.52 -21.70 8.23
N ASP A 83 -0.12 -22.51 7.24
CA ASP A 83 0.89 -22.12 6.24
C ASP A 83 0.43 -20.92 5.38
N PHE A 84 -0.87 -20.85 5.08
CA PHE A 84 -1.45 -19.71 4.35
C PHE A 84 -1.47 -18.46 5.21
N GLU A 85 -1.84 -18.57 6.49
CA GLU A 85 -1.84 -17.44 7.41
C GLU A 85 -0.42 -16.89 7.63
N GLU A 86 0.59 -17.76 7.79
CA GLU A 86 1.99 -17.35 7.88
C GLU A 86 2.46 -16.64 6.60
N TRP A 87 2.16 -17.22 5.43
CA TRP A 87 2.45 -16.58 4.15
C TRP A 87 1.77 -15.21 4.02
N LEU A 88 0.51 -15.09 4.44
CA LEU A 88 -0.27 -13.85 4.34
C LEU A 88 0.31 -12.77 5.24
N VAL A 89 0.73 -13.10 6.47
CA VAL A 89 1.42 -12.18 7.37
C VAL A 89 2.71 -11.65 6.72
N ALA A 90 3.53 -12.53 6.15
CA ALA A 90 4.76 -12.12 5.46
C ALA A 90 4.48 -11.22 4.24
N GLN A 91 3.43 -11.51 3.45
CA GLN A 91 3.05 -10.67 2.32
C GLN A 91 2.52 -9.31 2.74
N ARG A 92 1.70 -9.23 3.80
CA ARG A 92 1.21 -7.96 4.36
C ARG A 92 2.36 -7.09 4.83
N ALA A 93 3.29 -7.65 5.60
CA ALA A 93 4.48 -6.93 6.05
C ALA A 93 5.30 -6.39 4.86
N ARG A 94 5.58 -7.24 3.87
CA ARG A 94 6.32 -6.83 2.66
C ARG A 94 5.65 -5.69 1.89
N LEU A 95 4.33 -5.77 1.69
CA LEU A 95 3.59 -4.76 0.94
C LEU A 95 3.44 -3.45 1.74
N ARG A 96 3.28 -3.54 3.05
CA ARG A 96 3.23 -2.37 3.95
C ARG A 96 4.55 -1.62 3.95
N GLU A 97 5.68 -2.32 4.03
CA GLU A 97 7.00 -1.69 3.92
C GLU A 97 7.20 -1.02 2.56
N LEU A 98 6.80 -1.67 1.46
CA LEU A 98 6.85 -1.05 0.14
C LEU A 98 6.00 0.23 0.06
N MET A 99 4.83 0.21 0.68
CA MET A 99 3.91 1.35 0.74
C MET A 99 4.49 2.51 1.56
N LEU A 100 5.04 2.24 2.73
CA LEU A 100 5.68 3.24 3.58
C LEU A 100 6.84 3.94 2.87
N ASN A 101 7.68 3.17 2.17
CA ASN A 101 8.79 3.72 1.40
C ASN A 101 8.30 4.54 0.19
N ALA A 102 7.30 4.04 -0.53
CA ALA A 102 6.73 4.77 -1.66
C ALA A 102 6.06 6.09 -1.24
N LEU A 103 5.33 6.12 -0.12
CA LEU A 103 4.77 7.35 0.44
C LEU A 103 5.85 8.30 0.92
N HIS A 104 6.90 7.79 1.58
CA HIS A 104 8.01 8.62 2.04
C HIS A 104 8.68 9.36 0.87
N ASP A 105 8.98 8.64 -0.21
CA ASP A 105 9.54 9.22 -1.44
C ASP A 105 8.58 10.24 -2.07
N LEU A 106 7.30 9.88 -2.20
CA LEU A 106 6.29 10.75 -2.79
C LEU A 106 6.13 12.06 -2.00
N VAL A 107 6.03 11.99 -0.68
CA VAL A 107 5.92 13.16 0.20
C VAL A 107 7.18 14.02 0.08
N GLY A 108 8.37 13.41 0.08
CA GLY A 108 9.63 14.15 -0.10
C GLY A 108 9.68 14.94 -1.41
N LEU A 109 9.26 14.32 -2.53
CA LEU A 109 9.20 14.96 -3.83
C LEU A 109 8.16 16.08 -3.89
N GLN A 110 6.97 15.84 -3.35
CA GLN A 110 5.91 16.86 -3.27
C GLN A 110 6.34 18.06 -2.43
N MET A 111 7.03 17.82 -1.31
CA MET A 111 7.61 18.88 -0.47
C MET A 111 8.66 19.70 -1.24
N ALA A 112 9.51 19.05 -2.03
CA ALA A 112 10.55 19.72 -2.84
C ALA A 112 9.94 20.58 -3.95
N GLU A 113 8.84 20.15 -4.57
CA GLU A 113 8.12 20.91 -5.60
C GLU A 113 7.12 21.95 -5.03
N GLY A 114 6.98 22.05 -3.70
CA GLY A 114 6.04 22.96 -3.07
C GLY A 114 4.56 22.54 -3.18
N ARG A 115 4.30 21.27 -3.51
CA ARG A 115 2.97 20.64 -3.54
C ARG A 115 2.53 20.27 -2.12
N PHE A 116 2.39 21.29 -1.28
CA PHE A 116 2.13 21.11 0.15
C PHE A 116 0.78 20.44 0.47
N PRO A 117 -0.34 20.72 -0.23
CA PRO A 117 -1.59 20.00 0.02
C PRO A 117 -1.47 18.49 -0.17
N GLU A 118 -0.83 18.04 -1.26
CA GLU A 118 -0.64 16.62 -1.54
C GLU A 118 0.36 15.97 -0.56
N ALA A 119 1.40 16.71 -0.17
CA ALA A 119 2.34 16.27 0.85
C ALA A 119 1.67 16.09 2.23
N ILE A 120 0.69 16.93 2.58
CA ILE A 120 -0.13 16.77 3.79
C ILE A 120 -0.87 15.43 3.75
N ASP A 121 -1.60 15.16 2.66
CA ASP A 121 -2.37 13.92 2.51
C ASP A 121 -1.45 12.68 2.59
N GLY A 122 -0.32 12.73 1.89
CA GLY A 122 0.69 11.67 1.90
C GLY A 122 1.29 11.44 3.29
N ALA A 123 1.69 12.51 3.99
CA ALA A 123 2.29 12.41 5.32
C ALA A 123 1.29 11.96 6.39
N THR A 124 0.04 12.43 6.33
CA THR A 124 -1.04 11.95 7.21
C THR A 124 -1.28 10.46 7.00
N ARG A 125 -1.33 10.00 5.75
CA ARG A 125 -1.49 8.57 5.44
C ARG A 125 -0.29 7.74 5.90
N LEU A 126 0.92 8.26 5.76
CA LEU A 126 2.14 7.62 6.24
C LEU A 126 2.10 7.45 7.76
N LEU A 127 1.68 8.47 8.51
CA LEU A 127 1.55 8.40 9.97
C LEU A 127 0.38 7.53 10.45
N ALA A 128 -0.65 7.35 9.64
CA ALA A 128 -1.70 6.37 9.93
C ALA A 128 -1.18 4.92 9.81
N LEU A 129 -0.20 4.68 8.92
CA LEU A 129 0.45 3.38 8.76
C LEU A 129 1.59 3.17 9.78
N ASP A 130 2.35 4.22 10.10
CA ASP A 130 3.46 4.17 11.04
C ASP A 130 3.54 5.47 11.84
N PRO A 131 2.91 5.52 13.03
CA PRO A 131 2.87 6.70 13.88
C PRO A 131 4.22 7.14 14.45
N TRP A 132 5.28 6.32 14.33
CA TRP A 132 6.58 6.59 14.97
C TRP A 132 7.57 7.31 14.04
N ARG A 133 7.18 7.60 12.80
CA ARG A 133 8.05 8.23 11.80
C ARG A 133 8.17 9.73 12.03
N GLU A 134 9.18 10.12 12.80
CA GLU A 134 9.46 11.53 13.13
C GLU A 134 9.55 12.42 11.89
N GLU A 135 10.16 11.91 10.81
CA GLU A 135 10.32 12.66 9.57
C GLU A 135 8.96 12.99 8.94
N ALA A 136 8.00 12.07 8.96
CA ALA A 136 6.66 12.33 8.45
C ALA A 136 5.90 13.33 9.33
N HIS A 137 6.09 13.29 10.66
CA HIS A 137 5.58 14.35 11.54
C HIS A 137 6.17 15.71 11.15
N ARG A 138 7.49 15.80 10.93
CA ARG A 138 8.19 17.03 10.53
C ARG A 138 7.67 17.57 9.20
N GLN A 139 7.58 16.71 8.19
CA GLN A 139 7.09 17.05 6.85
C GLN A 139 5.65 17.57 6.92
N LEU A 140 4.77 16.90 7.68
CA LEU A 140 3.39 17.34 7.89
C LEU A 140 3.32 18.71 8.59
N MET A 141 4.09 18.92 9.66
CA MET A 141 4.15 20.22 10.35
C MET A 141 4.62 21.35 9.43
N LEU A 142 5.65 21.09 8.63
CA LEU A 142 6.19 22.06 7.67
C LEU A 142 5.16 22.38 6.58
N ALA A 143 4.54 21.38 5.97
CA ALA A 143 3.53 21.57 4.93
C ALA A 143 2.30 22.33 5.45
N LEU A 144 1.82 22.00 6.66
CA LEU A 144 0.74 22.74 7.33
C LEU A 144 1.12 24.21 7.58
N ALA A 145 2.33 24.46 8.07
CA ALA A 145 2.80 25.83 8.27
C ALA A 145 2.90 26.62 6.95
N ARG A 146 3.40 25.99 5.88
CA ARG A 146 3.51 26.61 4.55
C ARG A 146 2.18 26.90 3.89
N THR A 147 1.13 26.16 4.25
CA THR A 147 -0.26 26.40 3.80
C THR A 147 -1.06 27.31 4.74
N GLY A 148 -0.41 27.93 5.74
CA GLY A 148 -1.05 28.87 6.67
C GLY A 148 -1.82 28.19 7.83
N GLN A 149 -1.81 26.86 7.91
CA GLN A 149 -2.51 26.06 8.92
C GLN A 149 -1.68 25.92 10.22
N ARG A 150 -1.24 27.06 10.77
CA ARG A 150 -0.31 27.10 11.92
C ARG A 150 -0.84 26.36 13.15
N SER A 151 -2.13 26.47 13.46
CA SER A 151 -2.75 25.77 14.58
C SER A 151 -2.70 24.25 14.41
N ALA A 152 -2.89 23.75 13.19
CA ALA A 152 -2.79 22.33 12.88
C ALA A 152 -1.33 21.83 12.99
N ALA A 153 -0.35 22.64 12.55
CA ALA A 153 1.06 22.31 12.72
C ALA A 153 1.46 22.17 14.20
N LEU A 154 0.97 23.06 15.07
CA LEU A 154 1.19 22.98 16.52
C LEU A 154 0.50 21.77 17.15
N ALA A 155 -0.74 21.47 16.74
CA ALA A 155 -1.43 20.27 17.19
C ALA A 155 -0.65 18.99 16.80
N GLN A 156 -0.09 18.97 15.59
CA GLN A 156 0.73 17.85 15.12
C GLN A 156 2.04 17.70 15.91
N PHE A 157 2.67 18.81 16.31
CA PHE A 157 3.82 18.78 17.22
C PHE A 157 3.47 18.14 18.57
N GLU A 158 2.37 18.56 19.17
CA GLU A 158 1.93 17.99 20.46
C GLU A 158 1.60 16.50 20.35
N GLN A 159 0.96 16.09 19.25
CA GLN A 159 0.72 14.67 18.96
C GLN A 159 2.02 13.88 18.84
N CYS A 160 2.98 14.38 18.07
CA CYS A 160 4.30 13.77 17.91
C CYS A 160 5.00 13.60 19.27
N ARG A 161 5.02 14.67 20.08
CA ARG A 161 5.61 14.69 21.42
C ARG A 161 4.96 13.69 22.37
N ARG A 162 3.63 13.52 22.27
CA ARG A 162 2.91 12.54 23.09
C ARG A 162 3.29 11.11 22.70
N ILE A 163 3.25 10.79 21.41
CA ILE A 163 3.62 9.45 20.91
C ILE A 163 5.05 9.10 21.33
N MET A 164 6.01 10.01 21.13
CA MET A 164 7.42 9.78 21.48
C MET A 164 7.70 9.57 22.97
N ARG A 165 6.81 10.02 23.87
CA ARG A 165 6.94 9.80 25.32
C ARG A 165 6.37 8.46 25.78
N GLU A 166 5.58 7.81 24.94
CA GLU A 166 4.99 6.50 25.21
C GLU A 166 5.93 5.34 24.78
N VAL A 167 7.11 5.64 24.20
CA VAL A 167 8.24 4.71 23.97
C VAL A 167 9.10 4.59 25.22
#